data_AF-I8QI83-F1
#
_entry.id   AF-I8QI83-F1
#
_cell.length_a   1.000
_cell.length_b   1.000
_cell.length_c   1.000
_cell.angle_alpha   90.00
_cell.angle_beta   90.00
_cell.angle_gamma   90.00
#
_symmetry.space_group_name_H-M   'P 1'
#
loop_
_entity.id
_entity.type
_entity.pdbx_description
1 polymer ?
#
loop_
_entity_poly.entity_id
_entity_poly.type
_entity_poly.pdbx_seq_one_letter_code
_entity_poly.pdbx_strand_id
1 'polypeptide(L)'
;MTKQQIEDRATFEQRWREWYEGRERSLTEPHGFLAVTALHWLDAEPTRFDDAPGAWSTGEAGVTVELADGEELTVGGERRAGRYTFAPIAERGSVYATAGDAVVEVARRGGQDIVRPRHPGNRLRLDHAPTPAYPPDPRWVLTGRYVPFDAPRPVTVGAAVEGLAHVYDAPGRVEFTVDGQPLALTAFPGHAAGGLLLLFTDATSGVTTYAANRALAVDAPAADGTVTLDFNRAGNLPCAYTDLATCPLPPAENRLPVAVEAGHRIPHERGPRP
;
A
#
# COMPACT_ATOMS: atom_id res chain seq x y z
N MET A 1 10.27 27.99 25.49
CA MET A 1 10.74 26.61 25.26
C MET A 1 12.15 26.49 25.81
N THR A 2 12.47 25.39 26.49
CA THR A 2 13.83 25.10 26.97
C THR A 2 14.72 24.63 25.82
N LYS A 3 16.04 24.68 25.98
CA LYS A 3 17.01 24.18 24.99
C LYS A 3 16.75 22.71 24.62
N GLN A 4 16.44 21.87 25.63
CA GLN A 4 16.07 20.47 25.44
C GLN A 4 14.81 20.31 24.57
N GLN A 5 13.77 21.11 24.82
CA GLN A 5 12.52 21.05 24.02
C GLN A 5 12.74 21.42 22.55
N ILE A 6 13.71 22.29 22.26
CA ILE A 6 14.08 22.66 20.89
C ILE A 6 14.84 21.52 20.22
N GLU A 7 15.77 20.89 20.93
CA GLU A 7 16.56 19.74 20.43
C GLU A 7 15.67 18.51 20.18
N ASP A 8 14.71 18.23 21.07
CA ASP A 8 13.74 17.13 20.92
C ASP A 8 12.83 17.37 19.71
N ARG A 9 12.40 18.62 19.49
CA ARG A 9 11.58 19.01 18.33
C ARG A 9 12.36 18.85 17.02
N ALA A 10 13.60 19.35 16.97
CA ALA A 10 14.45 19.24 15.78
C ALA A 10 14.69 17.77 15.41
N THR A 11 14.95 16.93 16.41
CA THR A 11 15.14 15.48 16.23
C THR A 11 13.86 14.80 15.73
N PHE A 12 12.69 15.19 16.24
CA PHE A 12 11.40 14.68 15.78
C PHE A 12 11.14 15.04 14.30
N GLU A 13 11.33 16.30 13.92
CA GLU A 13 11.14 16.74 12.54
C GLU A 13 12.13 16.10 11.57
N GLN A 14 13.38 15.89 12.00
CA GLN A 14 14.37 15.18 11.20
C GLN A 14 13.94 13.73 10.92
N ARG A 15 13.55 12.98 11.96
CA ARG A 15 13.07 11.60 11.80
C ARG A 15 11.83 11.51 10.93
N TRP A 16 10.95 12.50 11.01
CA TRP A 16 9.79 12.59 10.12
C TRP A 16 10.20 12.86 8.66
N ARG A 17 11.15 13.79 8.42
CA ARG A 17 11.69 14.05 7.07
C ARG A 17 12.32 12.81 6.46
N GLU A 18 13.14 12.08 7.21
CA GLU A 18 13.78 10.85 6.74
C GLU A 18 12.74 9.79 6.33
N TRP A 19 11.69 9.62 7.14
CA TRP A 19 10.56 8.76 6.80
C TRP A 19 9.83 9.23 5.54
N TYR A 20 9.49 10.52 5.46
CA TYR A 20 8.77 11.12 4.35
C TYR A 20 9.53 10.98 3.03
N GLU A 21 10.81 11.37 3.00
CA GLU A 21 11.68 11.23 1.84
C GLU A 21 11.88 9.76 1.45
N GLY A 22 11.98 8.86 2.43
CA GLY A 22 12.00 7.42 2.17
C GLY A 22 10.75 6.95 1.45
N ARG A 23 9.59 7.49 1.83
CA ARG A 23 8.32 7.15 1.18
C ARG A 23 8.26 7.66 -0.27
N GLU A 24 8.67 8.91 -0.48
CA GLU A 24 8.71 9.51 -1.81
C GLU A 24 9.70 8.80 -2.73
N ARG A 25 10.87 8.41 -2.22
CA ARG A 25 11.81 7.55 -2.95
C ARG A 25 11.16 6.23 -3.35
N SER A 26 10.54 5.51 -2.40
CA SER A 26 9.89 4.23 -2.69
C SER A 26 8.76 4.31 -3.74
N LEU A 27 8.01 5.43 -3.80
CA LEU A 27 7.04 5.65 -4.87
C LEU A 27 7.68 5.75 -6.24
N THR A 28 8.74 6.54 -6.29
CA THR A 28 9.37 7.06 -7.51
C THR A 28 10.58 6.26 -7.96
N GLU A 29 10.98 5.23 -7.23
CA GLU A 29 11.96 4.24 -7.69
C GLU A 29 11.61 3.74 -9.10
N PRO A 30 12.59 3.35 -9.94
CA PRO A 30 12.36 3.03 -11.36
C PRO A 30 11.19 2.05 -11.60
N HIS A 31 10.99 1.09 -10.70
CA HIS A 31 9.88 0.12 -10.73
C HIS A 31 8.96 0.22 -9.50
N GLY A 32 9.01 1.36 -8.81
CA GLY A 32 8.09 1.74 -7.74
C GLY A 32 6.65 1.78 -8.23
N PHE A 33 5.70 2.01 -7.33
CA PHE A 33 4.29 1.87 -7.71
C PHE A 33 3.83 2.88 -8.77
N LEU A 34 4.44 4.07 -8.83
CA LEU A 34 4.09 5.06 -9.86
C LEU A 34 4.60 4.67 -11.25
N ALA A 35 5.43 3.64 -11.36
CA ALA A 35 5.84 3.06 -12.64
C ALA A 35 4.75 2.20 -13.29
N VAL A 36 3.68 1.82 -12.55
CA VAL A 36 2.60 0.96 -13.05
C VAL A 36 1.85 1.61 -14.22
N THR A 37 1.84 0.95 -15.38
CA THR A 37 1.21 1.46 -16.62
C THR A 37 -0.19 0.88 -16.88
N ALA A 38 -0.42 -0.37 -16.45
CA ALA A 38 -1.71 -1.03 -16.62
C ALA A 38 -1.97 -2.06 -15.52
N LEU A 39 -3.22 -2.50 -15.43
CA LEU A 39 -3.68 -3.61 -14.61
C LEU A 39 -4.51 -4.52 -15.50
N HIS A 40 -3.90 -5.61 -15.97
CA HIS A 40 -4.54 -6.57 -16.87
C HIS A 40 -5.03 -7.76 -16.07
N TRP A 41 -6.33 -8.04 -16.15
CA TRP A 41 -6.94 -9.25 -15.61
C TRP A 41 -6.81 -10.36 -16.64
N LEU A 42 -6.28 -11.51 -16.23
CA LEU A 42 -6.07 -12.63 -17.14
C LEU A 42 -7.28 -13.54 -17.19
N ASP A 43 -7.50 -14.13 -18.36
CA ASP A 43 -8.40 -15.25 -18.59
C ASP A 43 -7.63 -16.43 -19.20
N ALA A 44 -8.35 -17.48 -19.60
CA ALA A 44 -7.75 -18.67 -20.19
C ALA A 44 -7.28 -18.47 -21.65
N GLU A 45 -7.74 -17.41 -22.32
CA GLU A 45 -7.38 -17.11 -23.71
C GLU A 45 -6.11 -16.23 -23.75
N PRO A 46 -5.02 -16.68 -24.41
CA PRO A 46 -3.79 -15.89 -24.48
C PRO A 46 -4.01 -14.52 -25.12
N THR A 47 -3.73 -13.46 -24.37
CA THR A 47 -3.90 -12.07 -24.81
C THR A 47 -2.56 -11.32 -24.76
N ARG A 48 -2.25 -10.57 -25.82
CA ARG A 48 -1.08 -9.68 -25.87
C ARG A 48 -1.44 -8.29 -25.37
N PHE A 49 -0.50 -7.65 -24.68
CA PHE A 49 -0.62 -6.28 -24.19
C PHE A 49 0.52 -5.43 -24.75
N ASP A 50 0.26 -4.17 -25.07
CA ASP A 50 1.27 -3.29 -25.66
C ASP A 50 2.41 -2.96 -24.67
N ASP A 51 2.16 -3.08 -23.37
CA ASP A 51 3.09 -2.73 -22.30
C ASP A 51 3.70 -3.94 -21.59
N ALA A 52 3.52 -5.16 -22.12
CA ALA A 52 4.17 -6.38 -21.63
C ALA A 52 4.55 -7.32 -22.79
N PRO A 53 5.74 -7.96 -22.78
CA PRO A 53 6.10 -8.90 -23.84
C PRO A 53 5.27 -10.18 -23.75
N GLY A 54 5.07 -10.84 -24.88
CA GLY A 54 4.35 -12.12 -24.96
C GLY A 54 2.83 -12.02 -24.89
N ALA A 55 2.16 -13.15 -25.12
CA ALA A 55 0.75 -13.34 -24.85
C ALA A 55 0.56 -14.00 -23.48
N TRP A 56 -0.32 -13.46 -22.64
CA TRP A 56 -0.53 -13.89 -21.26
C TRP A 56 -1.90 -14.54 -21.09
N SER A 57 -1.96 -15.61 -20.29
CA SER A 57 -3.19 -16.29 -19.88
C SER A 57 -3.02 -16.92 -18.50
N THR A 58 -4.12 -17.38 -17.90
CA THR A 58 -4.12 -18.13 -16.64
C THR A 58 -4.84 -19.46 -16.76
N GLY A 59 -4.44 -20.44 -15.94
CA GLY A 59 -5.07 -21.75 -15.82
C GLY A 59 -4.70 -22.44 -14.51
N GLU A 60 -5.09 -23.72 -14.34
CA GLU A 60 -4.85 -24.47 -13.10
C GLU A 60 -3.36 -24.59 -12.73
N ALA A 61 -2.48 -24.61 -13.74
CA ALA A 61 -1.03 -24.65 -13.55
C ALA A 61 -0.41 -23.30 -13.17
N GLY A 62 -1.20 -22.22 -13.16
CA GLY A 62 -0.80 -20.84 -12.93
C GLY A 62 -0.80 -19.98 -14.19
N VAL A 63 -0.12 -18.84 -14.12
CA VAL A 63 -0.06 -17.86 -15.22
C VAL A 63 0.94 -18.32 -16.27
N THR A 64 0.55 -18.33 -17.54
CA THR A 64 1.42 -18.65 -18.67
C THR A 64 1.69 -17.38 -19.48
N VAL A 65 2.92 -17.25 -19.97
CA VAL A 65 3.31 -16.31 -21.01
C VAL A 65 3.90 -17.05 -22.21
N GLU A 66 3.46 -16.68 -23.41
CA GLU A 66 3.98 -17.16 -24.68
C GLU A 66 4.76 -16.03 -25.36
N LEU A 67 6.09 -16.08 -25.24
CA LEU A 67 7.00 -15.08 -25.81
C LEU A 67 7.27 -15.39 -27.28
N ALA A 68 7.12 -14.37 -28.14
CA ALA A 68 7.47 -14.46 -29.55
C ALA A 68 9.00 -14.47 -29.76
N ASP A 69 9.43 -14.75 -30.99
CA ASP A 69 10.85 -14.72 -31.35
C ASP A 69 11.45 -13.34 -31.05
N GLY A 70 12.53 -13.33 -30.26
CA GLY A 70 13.21 -12.11 -29.81
C GLY A 70 12.65 -11.49 -28.53
N GLU A 71 11.51 -11.97 -28.01
CA GLU A 71 11.00 -11.58 -26.70
C GLU A 71 11.60 -12.46 -25.59
N GLU A 72 11.88 -11.84 -24.44
CA GLU A 72 12.40 -12.56 -23.29
C GLU A 72 11.96 -11.97 -21.96
N LEU A 73 11.95 -12.83 -20.94
CA LEU A 73 11.77 -12.45 -19.55
C LEU A 73 12.92 -12.98 -18.71
N THR A 74 13.29 -12.25 -17.66
CA THR A 74 14.17 -12.78 -16.61
C THR A 74 13.36 -13.01 -15.34
N VAL A 75 13.28 -14.27 -14.88
CA VAL A 75 12.53 -14.68 -13.69
C VAL A 75 13.48 -15.35 -12.72
N GLY A 76 13.63 -14.79 -11.52
CA GLY A 76 14.57 -15.32 -10.52
C GLY A 76 16.04 -15.29 -11.00
N GLY A 77 16.39 -14.35 -11.89
CA GLY A 77 17.73 -14.24 -12.48
C GLY A 77 17.97 -15.14 -13.70
N GLU A 78 17.01 -15.99 -14.07
CA GLU A 78 17.11 -16.87 -15.23
C GLU A 78 16.33 -16.32 -16.42
N ARG A 79 16.98 -16.26 -17.59
CA ARG A 79 16.34 -15.88 -18.85
C ARG A 79 15.37 -16.97 -19.31
N ARG A 80 14.20 -16.54 -19.78
CA ARG A 80 13.11 -17.35 -20.31
C ARG A 80 12.76 -16.83 -21.70
N ALA A 81 12.63 -17.76 -22.64
CA ALA A 81 12.18 -17.53 -24.00
C ALA A 81 11.13 -18.58 -24.36
N GLY A 82 10.28 -18.29 -25.35
CA GLY A 82 9.15 -19.13 -25.69
C GLY A 82 8.11 -19.19 -24.56
N ARG A 83 7.54 -20.38 -24.32
CA ARG A 83 6.50 -20.56 -23.30
C ARG A 83 7.09 -20.69 -21.89
N TYR A 84 6.58 -19.90 -20.95
CA TYR A 84 6.91 -20.01 -19.53
C TYR A 84 5.65 -20.00 -18.68
N THR A 85 5.61 -20.79 -17.61
CA THR A 85 4.48 -20.84 -16.66
C THR A 85 4.97 -20.53 -15.25
N PHE A 86 4.39 -19.50 -14.65
CA PHE A 86 4.56 -19.16 -13.25
C PHE A 86 3.73 -20.14 -12.42
N ALA A 87 4.32 -20.69 -11.36
CA ALA A 87 3.58 -21.53 -10.42
C ALA A 87 2.39 -20.76 -9.81
N PRO A 88 1.32 -21.45 -9.35
CA PRO A 88 0.18 -20.80 -8.72
C PRO A 88 0.59 -19.85 -7.60
N ILE A 89 0.11 -18.62 -7.68
CA ILE A 89 0.44 -17.55 -6.74
C ILE A 89 -0.63 -17.54 -5.65
N ALA A 90 -0.23 -17.54 -4.38
CA ALA A 90 -1.17 -17.42 -3.27
C ALA A 90 -1.93 -16.08 -3.33
N GLU A 91 -3.14 -16.02 -2.77
CA GLU A 91 -3.93 -14.77 -2.71
C GLU A 91 -3.11 -13.63 -2.07
N ARG A 92 -3.12 -12.45 -2.71
CA ARG A 92 -2.26 -11.28 -2.41
C ARG A 92 -0.76 -11.47 -2.63
N GLY A 93 -0.32 -12.60 -3.18
CA GLY A 93 1.05 -12.84 -3.59
C GLY A 93 1.42 -12.11 -4.89
N SER A 94 2.71 -11.88 -5.10
CA SER A 94 3.28 -11.34 -6.34
C SER A 94 4.59 -12.04 -6.67
N VAL A 95 4.84 -12.23 -7.96
CA VAL A 95 6.12 -12.62 -8.55
C VAL A 95 6.48 -11.56 -9.59
N TYR A 96 7.77 -11.28 -9.77
CA TYR A 96 8.25 -10.24 -10.67
C TYR A 96 9.15 -10.84 -11.74
N ALA A 97 8.96 -10.39 -12.99
CA ALA A 97 9.77 -10.73 -14.13
C ALA A 97 10.33 -9.45 -14.77
N THR A 98 11.61 -9.43 -15.11
CA THR A 98 12.22 -8.28 -15.83
C THR A 98 12.09 -8.49 -17.34
N ALA A 99 11.73 -7.44 -18.06
CA ALA A 99 11.59 -7.39 -19.52
C ALA A 99 12.30 -6.13 -20.05
N GLY A 100 13.56 -6.26 -20.48
CA GLY A 100 14.36 -5.08 -20.83
C GLY A 100 14.55 -4.15 -19.63
N ASP A 101 14.08 -2.90 -19.73
CA ASP A 101 14.07 -1.93 -18.64
C ASP A 101 12.76 -1.93 -17.82
N ALA A 102 11.77 -2.73 -18.19
CA ALA A 102 10.49 -2.87 -17.49
C ALA A 102 10.50 -4.04 -16.49
N VAL A 103 9.56 -3.98 -15.54
CA VAL A 103 9.24 -5.10 -14.64
C VAL A 103 7.77 -5.45 -14.80
N VAL A 104 7.47 -6.72 -15.03
CA VAL A 104 6.12 -7.26 -15.06
C VAL A 104 5.82 -7.92 -13.72
N GLU A 105 4.88 -7.35 -12.97
CA GLU A 105 4.33 -8.01 -11.78
C GLU A 105 3.25 -9.01 -12.23
N VAL A 106 3.43 -10.27 -11.87
CA VAL A 106 2.42 -11.33 -11.97
C VAL A 106 1.89 -11.58 -10.57
N ALA A 107 0.58 -11.48 -10.37
CA ALA A 107 0.02 -11.47 -9.03
C ALA A 107 -1.36 -12.07 -8.98
N ARG A 108 -1.79 -12.47 -7.77
CA ARG A 108 -3.17 -12.91 -7.52
C ARG A 108 -3.90 -11.91 -6.63
N ARG A 109 -5.04 -11.41 -7.07
CA ARG A 109 -5.86 -10.41 -6.39
C ARG A 109 -7.32 -10.82 -6.43
N GLY A 110 -7.93 -10.98 -5.26
CA GLY A 110 -9.32 -11.40 -5.07
C GLY A 110 -9.73 -12.60 -5.93
N GLY A 111 -8.87 -13.61 -5.96
CA GLY A 111 -9.14 -14.85 -6.69
C GLY A 111 -8.91 -14.78 -8.20
N GLN A 112 -8.37 -13.70 -8.74
CA GLN A 112 -8.01 -13.59 -10.15
C GLN A 112 -6.52 -13.30 -10.31
N ASP A 113 -5.94 -13.83 -11.39
CA ASP A 113 -4.55 -13.55 -11.72
C ASP A 113 -4.47 -12.33 -12.62
N ILE A 114 -3.44 -11.52 -12.36
CA ILE A 114 -3.21 -10.26 -13.04
C ILE A 114 -1.79 -10.17 -13.57
N VAL A 115 -1.64 -9.37 -14.61
CA VAL A 115 -0.36 -8.84 -15.09
C VAL A 115 -0.38 -7.33 -14.93
N ARG A 116 0.63 -6.80 -14.23
CA ARG A 116 0.77 -5.38 -13.95
C ARG A 116 2.16 -4.92 -14.35
N PRO A 117 2.32 -4.40 -15.58
CA PRO A 117 3.60 -3.90 -16.05
C PRO A 117 4.00 -2.60 -15.35
N ARG A 118 5.30 -2.43 -15.17
CA ARG A 118 5.93 -1.29 -14.50
C ARG A 118 7.06 -0.78 -15.37
N HIS A 119 6.87 0.42 -15.91
CA HIS A 119 7.83 1.04 -16.81
C HIS A 119 8.49 2.25 -16.16
N PRO A 120 9.83 2.32 -16.12
CA PRO A 120 10.54 3.44 -15.49
C PRO A 120 10.30 4.78 -16.18
N GLY A 121 9.87 4.74 -17.44
CA GLY A 121 9.46 5.91 -18.23
C GLY A 121 8.02 6.38 -18.03
N ASN A 122 7.24 5.75 -17.14
CA ASN A 122 5.84 6.13 -16.92
C ASN A 122 5.73 7.60 -16.46
N ARG A 123 4.90 8.39 -17.15
CA ARG A 123 4.65 9.80 -16.84
C ARG A 123 4.13 10.02 -15.43
N LEU A 124 3.35 9.11 -14.86
CA LEU A 124 2.92 9.24 -13.46
C LEU A 124 4.14 9.27 -12.50
N ARG A 125 5.20 8.52 -12.80
CA ARG A 125 6.44 8.50 -12.01
C ARG A 125 7.31 9.72 -12.28
N LEU A 126 7.54 10.06 -13.55
CA LEU A 126 8.38 11.19 -13.96
C LEU A 126 7.76 12.54 -13.57
N ASP A 127 6.43 12.57 -13.63
CA ASP A 127 5.46 13.60 -13.26
C ASP A 127 5.42 14.00 -11.79
N HIS A 128 5.85 13.06 -10.95
CA HIS A 128 5.46 13.04 -9.55
C HIS A 128 6.01 14.25 -8.80
N ALA A 129 5.10 15.10 -8.35
CA ALA A 129 5.41 16.11 -7.36
C ALA A 129 5.30 15.50 -5.95
N PRO A 130 6.16 15.89 -4.99
CA PRO A 130 6.13 15.32 -3.65
C PRO A 130 4.74 15.31 -3.02
N THR A 131 4.34 14.18 -2.43
CA THR A 131 3.01 14.03 -1.85
C THR A 131 2.76 15.10 -0.77
N PRO A 132 1.69 15.91 -0.87
CA PRO A 132 1.38 16.87 0.19
C PRO A 132 1.23 16.19 1.55
N ALA A 133 1.71 16.82 2.62
CA ALA A 133 1.59 16.31 3.98
C ALA A 133 1.30 17.46 4.97
N TYR A 134 0.74 17.12 6.13
CA TYR A 134 0.66 18.04 7.26
C TYR A 134 2.06 18.27 7.85
N PRO A 135 2.35 19.47 8.39
CA PRO A 135 3.52 19.66 9.24
C PRO A 135 3.50 18.66 10.41
N PRO A 136 4.63 18.00 10.75
CA PRO A 136 4.63 16.99 11.78
C PRO A 136 4.41 17.62 13.16
N ASP A 137 3.53 17.02 13.94
CA ASP A 137 3.12 17.47 15.26
C ASP A 137 3.17 16.32 16.29
N PRO A 138 4.00 16.40 17.34
CA PRO A 138 4.08 15.43 18.41
C PRO A 138 2.76 15.14 19.13
N ARG A 139 1.75 16.04 19.06
CA ARG A 139 0.42 15.73 19.61
C ARG A 139 -0.23 14.50 18.96
N TRP A 140 0.20 14.18 17.74
CA TRP A 140 -0.25 13.02 16.98
C TRP A 140 0.59 11.77 17.19
N VAL A 141 1.53 11.80 18.14
CA VAL A 141 2.20 10.62 18.68
C VAL A 141 1.45 10.20 19.94
N LEU A 142 0.56 9.23 19.80
CA LEU A 142 -0.34 8.79 20.86
C LEU A 142 0.12 7.45 21.44
N THR A 143 -0.09 7.26 22.73
CA THR A 143 0.00 5.95 23.36
C THR A 143 -1.35 5.25 23.22
N GLY A 144 -1.33 4.02 22.71
CA GLY A 144 -2.48 3.13 22.64
C GLY A 144 -2.23 1.81 23.35
N ARG A 145 -3.27 0.98 23.41
CA ARG A 145 -3.24 -0.37 23.93
C ARG A 145 -3.73 -1.34 22.87
N TYR A 146 -2.89 -2.30 22.51
CA TYR A 146 -3.29 -3.44 21.71
C TYR A 146 -4.09 -4.43 22.56
N VAL A 147 -5.27 -4.81 22.05
CA VAL A 147 -6.17 -5.79 22.64
C VAL A 147 -6.34 -6.93 21.63
N PRO A 148 -5.70 -8.09 21.86
CA PRO A 148 -5.86 -9.23 20.98
C PRO A 148 -7.29 -9.76 21.04
N PHE A 149 -7.76 -10.35 19.94
CA PHE A 149 -8.96 -11.18 19.96
C PHE A 149 -8.62 -12.59 20.44
N ASP A 150 -9.63 -13.32 20.96
CA ASP A 150 -9.46 -14.71 21.42
C ASP A 150 -8.90 -15.63 20.30
N ALA A 151 -9.30 -15.35 19.06
CA ALA A 151 -8.73 -15.90 17.84
C ALA A 151 -8.76 -14.82 16.74
N PRO A 152 -7.84 -14.87 15.74
CA PRO A 152 -7.90 -13.98 14.60
C PRO A 152 -9.28 -14.05 13.92
N ARG A 153 -9.81 -12.87 13.55
CA ARG A 153 -11.15 -12.75 12.97
C ARG A 153 -11.04 -12.44 11.49
N PRO A 154 -11.71 -13.19 10.60
CA PRO A 154 -11.76 -12.83 9.18
C PRO A 154 -12.57 -11.54 9.03
N VAL A 155 -11.93 -10.50 8.53
CA VAL A 155 -12.55 -9.21 8.22
C VAL A 155 -12.49 -9.03 6.71
N THR A 156 -13.66 -9.01 6.08
CA THR A 156 -13.78 -8.69 4.67
C THR A 156 -13.74 -7.17 4.53
N VAL A 157 -12.74 -6.67 3.83
CA VAL A 157 -12.65 -5.28 3.45
C VAL A 157 -12.85 -5.14 1.96
N GLY A 158 -13.53 -4.08 1.53
CA GLY A 158 -13.62 -3.75 0.11
C GLY A 158 -12.24 -3.44 -0.47
N ALA A 159 -12.16 -3.28 -1.78
CA ALA A 159 -10.96 -2.78 -2.45
C ALA A 159 -11.26 -1.51 -3.24
N ALA A 160 -10.20 -0.82 -3.66
CA ALA A 160 -10.30 0.32 -4.56
C ALA A 160 -10.83 -0.05 -5.97
N VAL A 161 -10.75 -1.34 -6.34
CA VAL A 161 -11.34 -1.86 -7.58
C VAL A 161 -12.73 -2.43 -7.28
N GLU A 162 -13.72 -2.04 -8.08
CA GLU A 162 -15.11 -2.50 -7.94
C GLU A 162 -15.22 -4.03 -8.05
N GLY A 163 -16.06 -4.64 -7.21
CA GLY A 163 -16.27 -6.09 -7.16
C GLY A 163 -15.15 -6.88 -6.47
N LEU A 164 -14.01 -6.25 -6.16
CA LEU A 164 -12.90 -6.88 -5.46
C LEU A 164 -13.02 -6.67 -3.95
N ALA A 165 -12.76 -7.73 -3.18
CA ALA A 165 -12.67 -7.68 -1.73
C ALA A 165 -11.44 -8.44 -1.25
N HIS A 166 -10.94 -8.06 -0.07
CA HIS A 166 -9.83 -8.72 0.61
C HIS A 166 -10.31 -9.27 1.95
N VAL A 167 -9.90 -10.48 2.30
CA VAL A 167 -10.17 -11.04 3.63
C VAL A 167 -8.88 -11.03 4.44
N TYR A 168 -8.86 -10.28 5.53
CA TYR A 168 -7.73 -10.25 6.46
C TYR A 168 -8.11 -10.93 7.77
N ASP A 169 -7.20 -11.75 8.29
CA ASP A 169 -7.32 -12.25 9.65
C ASP A 169 -6.82 -11.18 10.62
N ALA A 170 -7.76 -10.41 11.17
CA ALA A 170 -7.48 -9.37 12.14
C ALA A 170 -7.11 -10.01 13.49
N PRO A 171 -5.89 -9.81 14.02
CA PRO A 171 -5.45 -10.43 15.28
C PRO A 171 -6.00 -9.72 16.52
N GLY A 172 -6.51 -8.49 16.38
CA GLY A 172 -6.98 -7.67 17.49
C GLY A 172 -7.35 -6.26 17.07
N ARG A 173 -7.44 -5.37 18.05
CA ARG A 173 -7.66 -3.92 17.84
C ARG A 173 -6.70 -3.10 18.69
N VAL A 174 -6.48 -1.85 18.29
CA VAL A 174 -5.76 -0.86 19.11
C VAL A 174 -6.76 0.14 19.66
N GLU A 175 -6.78 0.29 20.97
CA GLU A 175 -7.57 1.28 21.71
C GLU A 175 -6.68 2.47 22.08
N PHE A 176 -7.18 3.69 21.90
CA PHE A 176 -6.43 4.92 22.18
C PHE A 176 -7.38 6.08 22.43
N THR A 177 -6.84 7.24 22.83
CA THR A 177 -7.64 8.43 23.13
C THR A 177 -7.11 9.62 22.34
N VAL A 178 -8.02 10.41 21.78
CA VAL A 178 -7.74 11.72 21.17
C VAL A 178 -8.59 12.74 21.91
N ASP A 179 -7.98 13.77 22.49
CA ASP A 179 -8.67 14.86 23.21
C ASP A 179 -9.72 14.37 24.25
N GLY A 180 -9.39 13.28 24.96
CA GLY A 180 -10.28 12.67 25.95
C GLY A 180 -11.35 11.74 25.37
N GLN A 181 -11.50 11.66 24.05
CA GLN A 181 -12.42 10.76 23.37
C GLN A 181 -11.79 9.38 23.15
N PRO A 182 -12.37 8.29 23.70
CA PRO A 182 -11.88 6.93 23.45
C PRO A 182 -12.22 6.49 22.02
N LEU A 183 -11.24 5.89 21.36
CA LEU A 183 -11.29 5.44 19.98
C LEU A 183 -10.66 4.05 19.87
N ALA A 184 -10.98 3.34 18.79
CA ALA A 184 -10.36 2.06 18.47
C ALA A 184 -10.24 1.86 16.96
N LEU A 185 -9.24 1.10 16.55
CA LEU A 185 -9.06 0.62 15.19
C LEU A 185 -8.79 -0.88 15.21
N THR A 186 -9.56 -1.66 14.45
CA THR A 186 -9.23 -3.04 14.10
C THR A 186 -7.87 -3.05 13.41
N ALA A 187 -6.96 -3.89 13.89
CA ALA A 187 -5.61 -4.01 13.37
C ALA A 187 -5.50 -5.20 12.41
N PHE A 188 -4.57 -5.11 11.46
CA PHE A 188 -4.22 -6.19 10.55
C PHE A 188 -2.73 -6.52 10.70
N PRO A 189 -2.28 -7.71 10.26
CA PRO A 189 -0.85 -8.03 10.24
C PRO A 189 -0.06 -7.02 9.40
N GLY A 190 0.99 -6.44 10.00
CA GLY A 190 1.94 -5.56 9.33
C GLY A 190 2.99 -6.33 8.53
N HIS A 191 3.88 -5.60 7.85
CA HIS A 191 4.98 -6.20 7.09
C HIS A 191 6.16 -6.63 7.99
N ALA A 192 6.40 -5.88 9.07
CA ALA A 192 7.40 -6.25 10.06
C ALA A 192 6.88 -7.38 10.95
N ALA A 193 7.78 -8.25 11.42
CA ALA A 193 7.42 -9.34 12.32
C ALA A 193 6.73 -8.81 13.58
N GLY A 194 5.50 -9.26 13.82
CA GLY A 194 4.67 -8.83 14.96
C GLY A 194 4.11 -7.40 14.85
N GLY A 195 4.49 -6.64 13.82
CA GLY A 195 3.96 -5.30 13.57
C GLY A 195 2.50 -5.34 13.13
N LEU A 196 1.83 -4.20 13.24
CA LEU A 196 0.42 -4.02 12.88
C LEU A 196 0.27 -3.02 11.75
N LEU A 197 -0.79 -3.19 10.96
CA LEU A 197 -1.26 -2.25 9.96
C LEU A 197 -2.65 -1.77 10.36
N LEU A 198 -2.80 -0.46 10.52
CA LEU A 198 -4.10 0.16 10.76
C LEU A 198 -4.55 0.85 9.48
N LEU A 199 -5.60 0.34 8.86
CA LEU A 199 -6.30 1.01 7.75
C LEU A 199 -7.44 1.83 8.35
N PHE A 200 -7.55 3.10 8.02
CA PHE A 200 -8.59 3.95 8.57
C PHE A 200 -9.06 5.06 7.63
N THR A 201 -10.24 5.58 7.92
CA THR A 201 -10.70 6.90 7.50
C THR A 201 -10.98 7.74 8.74
N ASP A 202 -11.03 9.05 8.57
CA ASP A 202 -11.30 9.99 9.65
C ASP A 202 -12.04 11.22 9.12
N ALA A 203 -12.32 12.22 9.97
CA ALA A 203 -13.07 13.39 9.55
C ALA A 203 -12.35 14.26 8.49
N THR A 204 -11.06 14.04 8.24
CA THR A 204 -10.31 14.69 7.14
C THR A 204 -10.48 14.00 5.78
N SER A 205 -10.97 12.75 5.75
CA SER A 205 -11.04 11.93 4.54
C SER A 205 -12.00 12.54 3.51
N GLY A 206 -11.50 12.78 2.30
CA GLY A 206 -12.23 13.43 1.20
C GLY A 206 -12.29 14.96 1.31
N VAL A 207 -11.71 15.55 2.36
CA VAL A 207 -11.63 16.99 2.56
C VAL A 207 -10.20 17.46 2.35
N THR A 208 -9.26 16.93 3.13
CA THR A 208 -7.83 17.28 3.09
C THR A 208 -6.94 16.06 2.95
N THR A 209 -7.45 14.86 3.23
CA THR A 209 -6.76 13.57 3.07
C THR A 209 -7.51 12.66 2.11
N TYR A 210 -6.83 11.64 1.56
CA TYR A 210 -7.41 10.77 0.54
C TYR A 210 -8.70 10.10 1.05
N ALA A 211 -9.74 10.10 0.22
CA ALA A 211 -11.09 9.75 0.65
C ALA A 211 -11.25 8.29 1.06
N ALA A 212 -10.58 7.37 0.35
CA ALA A 212 -10.86 5.95 0.50
C ALA A 212 -10.16 5.33 1.71
N ASN A 213 -8.91 5.73 1.99
CA ASN A 213 -8.12 5.16 3.08
C ASN A 213 -6.85 5.97 3.39
N ARG A 214 -6.32 5.74 4.59
CA ARG A 214 -4.90 5.90 4.94
C ARG A 214 -4.43 4.68 5.72
N ALA A 215 -3.13 4.44 5.71
CA ALA A 215 -2.48 3.38 6.47
C ALA A 215 -1.56 3.97 7.53
N LEU A 216 -1.56 3.39 8.72
CA LEU A 216 -0.53 3.58 9.73
C LEU A 216 0.13 2.24 10.03
N ALA A 217 1.44 2.16 9.78
CA ALA A 217 2.25 1.05 10.25
C ALA A 217 2.59 1.28 11.73
N VAL A 218 2.41 0.26 12.55
CA VAL A 218 2.68 0.28 13.98
C VAL A 218 3.65 -0.86 14.30
N ASP A 219 4.66 -0.57 15.10
CA ASP A 219 5.61 -1.58 15.55
C ASP A 219 4.91 -2.65 16.41
N ALA A 220 5.60 -3.76 16.65
CA ALA A 220 5.07 -4.82 17.49
C ALA A 220 4.69 -4.27 18.88
N PRO A 221 3.50 -4.63 19.42
CA PRO A 221 3.12 -4.25 20.76
C PRO A 221 4.17 -4.66 21.79
N ALA A 222 4.38 -3.81 22.80
CA ALA A 222 5.15 -4.17 23.98
C ALA A 222 4.49 -5.35 24.72
N ALA A 223 5.23 -5.99 25.63
CA ALA A 223 4.75 -7.17 26.37
C ALA A 223 3.48 -6.90 27.20
N ASP A 224 3.26 -5.65 27.62
CA ASP A 224 2.07 -5.20 28.34
C ASP A 224 0.91 -4.76 27.41
N GLY A 225 1.11 -4.87 26.10
CA GLY A 225 0.18 -4.44 25.06
C GLY A 225 0.30 -2.97 24.68
N THR A 226 1.24 -2.20 25.24
CA THR A 226 1.43 -0.80 24.85
C THR A 226 1.91 -0.68 23.41
N VAL A 227 1.33 0.28 22.67
CA VAL A 227 1.74 0.63 21.30
C VAL A 227 1.89 2.15 21.15
N THR A 228 2.78 2.57 20.25
CA THR A 228 2.92 3.96 19.84
C THR A 228 2.25 4.17 18.50
N LEU A 229 1.29 5.09 18.44
CA LEU A 229 0.58 5.49 17.23
C LEU A 229 1.12 6.84 16.77
N ASP A 230 2.03 6.85 15.79
CA ASP A 230 2.54 8.08 15.19
C ASP A 230 1.77 8.43 13.91
N PHE A 231 0.64 9.13 14.07
CA PHE A 231 -0.20 9.53 12.92
C PHE A 231 0.50 10.51 11.97
N ASN A 232 1.63 11.11 12.36
CA ASN A 232 2.46 11.89 11.42
C ASN A 232 3.04 11.01 10.30
N ARG A 233 3.05 9.70 10.51
CA ARG A 233 3.49 8.68 9.55
C ARG A 233 2.30 7.95 8.90
N ALA A 234 1.08 8.44 9.06
CA ALA A 234 -0.06 7.94 8.31
C ALA A 234 0.13 8.27 6.81
N GLY A 235 0.22 7.22 5.99
CA GLY A 235 0.52 7.33 4.57
C GLY A 235 -0.66 6.95 3.69
N ASN A 236 -0.68 7.52 2.48
CA ASN A 236 -1.61 7.09 1.43
C ASN A 236 -1.19 5.73 0.85
N LEU A 237 -2.15 4.86 0.59
CA LEU A 237 -1.92 3.65 -0.20
C LEU A 237 -1.80 4.00 -1.70
N PRO A 238 -1.26 3.09 -2.53
CA PRO A 238 -1.09 3.35 -3.96
C PRO A 238 -2.34 3.78 -4.73
N CYS A 239 -3.54 3.36 -4.32
CA CYS A 239 -4.81 3.78 -4.94
C CYS A 239 -5.05 5.30 -4.88
N ALA A 240 -4.39 5.99 -3.95
CA ALA A 240 -4.45 7.45 -3.89
C ALA A 240 -3.78 8.13 -5.09
N TYR A 241 -2.90 7.45 -5.81
CA TYR A 241 -2.14 8.01 -6.94
C TYR A 241 -2.59 7.44 -8.29
N THR A 242 -3.17 6.24 -8.32
CA THR A 242 -3.57 5.55 -9.55
C THR A 242 -4.74 4.61 -9.32
N ASP A 243 -5.60 4.45 -10.34
CA ASP A 243 -6.69 3.46 -10.35
C ASP A 243 -6.19 2.02 -10.59
N LEU A 244 -4.91 1.84 -10.92
CA LEU A 244 -4.29 0.55 -11.22
C LEU A 244 -3.85 -0.23 -9.96
N ALA A 245 -4.38 0.18 -8.81
CA ALA A 245 -4.05 -0.37 -7.51
C ALA A 245 -5.26 -1.07 -6.87
N THR A 246 -5.04 -2.31 -6.41
CA THR A 246 -6.05 -3.15 -5.75
C THR A 246 -6.03 -2.98 -4.23
N CYS A 247 -5.90 -1.76 -3.72
CA CYS A 247 -5.69 -1.50 -2.30
C CYS A 247 -6.92 -1.88 -1.45
N PRO A 248 -6.74 -2.36 -0.21
CA PRO A 248 -7.83 -2.60 0.72
C PRO A 248 -8.44 -1.28 1.23
N LEU A 249 -9.75 -1.29 1.43
CA LEU A 249 -10.46 -0.25 2.18
C LEU A 249 -10.41 -0.57 3.68
N PRO A 250 -10.54 0.42 4.58
CA PRO A 250 -10.74 0.12 5.99
C PRO A 250 -12.11 -0.53 6.22
N PRO A 251 -12.24 -1.40 7.24
CA PRO A 251 -13.56 -1.87 7.66
C PRO A 251 -14.39 -0.70 8.21
N ALA A 252 -15.71 -0.86 8.25
CA ALA A 252 -16.63 0.24 8.61
C ALA A 252 -16.37 0.80 10.02
N GLU A 253 -15.96 -0.05 10.96
CA GLU A 253 -15.60 0.34 12.32
C GLU A 253 -14.29 1.13 12.42
N ASN A 254 -13.44 1.11 11.39
CA ASN A 254 -12.20 1.89 11.33
C ASN A 254 -12.41 3.31 10.76
N ARG A 255 -13.60 3.87 10.98
CA ARG A 255 -13.91 5.25 10.69
C ARG A 255 -13.84 6.09 11.96
N LEU A 256 -12.79 6.87 12.09
CA LEU A 256 -12.62 7.78 13.23
C LEU A 256 -13.52 9.02 13.06
N PRO A 257 -14.24 9.45 14.11
CA PRO A 257 -15.05 10.67 14.05
C PRO A 257 -14.24 11.97 14.23
N VAL A 258 -12.95 11.86 14.57
CA VAL A 258 -12.05 13.00 14.80
C VAL A 258 -11.30 13.37 13.52
N ALA A 259 -10.85 14.62 13.40
CA ALA A 259 -10.03 15.07 12.28
C ALA A 259 -8.55 14.80 12.58
N VAL A 260 -7.96 13.79 11.93
CA VAL A 260 -6.54 13.44 12.09
C VAL A 260 -5.70 14.25 11.11
N GLU A 261 -5.38 15.48 11.51
CA GLU A 261 -4.57 16.45 10.76
C GLU A 261 -3.06 16.17 10.89
N ALA A 262 -2.66 14.98 10.47
CA ALA A 262 -1.29 14.48 10.50
C ALA A 262 -1.03 13.60 9.27
N GLY A 263 0.24 13.46 8.87
CA GLY A 263 0.63 12.55 7.79
C GLY A 263 0.27 13.06 6.39
N HIS A 264 0.16 12.13 5.44
CA HIS A 264 -0.10 12.46 4.03
C HIS A 264 -1.51 13.05 3.84
N ARG A 265 -1.59 14.02 2.93
CA ARG A 265 -2.80 14.67 2.42
C ARG A 265 -3.17 14.11 1.04
N ILE A 266 -4.24 14.63 0.44
CA ILE A 266 -4.67 14.26 -0.92
C ILE A 266 -3.50 14.50 -1.91
N PRO A 267 -3.09 13.48 -2.68
CA PRO A 267 -2.10 13.64 -3.75
C PRO A 267 -2.60 14.56 -4.87
N HIS A 268 -1.67 15.16 -5.62
CA HIS A 268 -2.02 16.09 -6.70
C HIS A 268 -2.86 15.45 -7.80
N GLU A 269 -2.73 14.14 -8.00
CA GLU A 269 -3.47 13.33 -8.96
C GLU A 269 -4.97 13.24 -8.66
N ARG A 270 -5.36 13.45 -7.40
CA ARG A 270 -6.74 13.38 -6.91
C ARG A 270 -7.25 14.72 -6.37
N GLY A 271 -6.39 15.72 -6.29
CA GLY A 271 -6.77 17.08 -5.93
C GLY A 271 -7.55 17.75 -7.06
N PRO A 272 -8.27 18.86 -6.78
CA PRO A 272 -8.78 19.70 -7.84
C PRO A 272 -7.60 20.15 -8.71
N ARG A 273 -7.66 19.86 -10.01
CA ARG A 273 -6.69 20.41 -10.96
C ARG A 273 -6.79 21.94 -10.91
N PRO A 274 -5.66 22.67 -10.81
CA PRO A 274 -5.68 24.12 -10.86
C PRO A 274 -6.29 24.64 -12.16
#